data_AF-A0A538PFW3-F1
#
_entry.id   AF-A0A538PFW3-F1
#
_cell.length_a   1.000
_cell.length_b   1.000
_cell.length_c   1.000
_cell.angle_alpha   90.00
_cell.angle_beta   90.00
_cell.angle_gamma   90.00
#
_symmetry.space_group_name_H-M   'P 1'
#
loop_
_entity.id
_entity.type
_entity.pdbx_description
1 polymer ?
#
loop_
_entity_poly.entity_id
_entity_poly.type
_entity_poly.pdbx_seq_one_letter_code
_entity_poly.pdbx_strand_id
1 'polypeptide(L)'
;MAAARRMAVAATAATAGRAVCAAGSPAGGATRPSTATLPTMLQRRRSDRHLQSVAGDMPLVVGPPICGCDGKVHTGMCEAYHDGVDLDAHGTCDLLAGRLACGYTQCDLASQYCQREPQPGGPDAFTCMPLGSCSATPTCTCLKSQPCGSSCMGDSKVGLTLTCPPKL
;
A
#
# COMPACT_ATOMS: atom_id res chain seq x y z
N MET A 1 13.23 -43.93 -32.20
CA MET A 1 12.03 -43.62 -31.38
C MET A 1 12.42 -43.69 -29.92
N ALA A 2 12.64 -42.55 -29.25
CA ALA A 2 12.79 -42.47 -27.80
C ALA A 2 12.28 -41.10 -27.33
N ALA A 3 11.13 -41.09 -26.67
CA ALA A 3 10.40 -39.90 -26.26
C ALA A 3 11.03 -39.28 -25.00
N ALA A 4 11.29 -37.98 -25.05
CA ALA A 4 11.76 -37.18 -23.94
C ALA A 4 10.66 -36.98 -22.89
N ARG A 5 10.88 -37.44 -21.66
CA ARG A 5 10.06 -37.07 -20.48
C ARG A 5 10.56 -35.73 -19.93
N ARG A 6 9.82 -34.66 -20.19
CA ARG A 6 9.93 -33.39 -19.46
C ARG A 6 9.12 -33.53 -18.17
N MET A 7 9.79 -33.54 -17.01
CA MET A 7 9.12 -33.33 -15.73
C MET A 7 8.88 -31.83 -15.55
N ALA A 8 7.61 -31.46 -15.46
CA ALA A 8 7.17 -30.14 -15.07
C ALA A 8 7.41 -29.96 -13.56
N VAL A 9 8.31 -29.06 -13.19
CA VAL A 9 8.41 -28.54 -11.83
C VAL A 9 7.32 -27.48 -11.69
N ALA A 10 6.18 -27.86 -11.12
CA ALA A 10 5.15 -26.91 -10.73
C ALA A 10 5.67 -26.09 -9.54
N ALA A 11 5.86 -24.79 -9.75
CA ALA A 11 6.23 -23.84 -8.72
C ALA A 11 5.06 -23.62 -7.75
N THR A 12 5.12 -24.26 -6.59
CA THR A 12 4.33 -23.87 -5.41
C THR A 12 5.04 -22.73 -4.69
N ALA A 13 4.77 -21.49 -5.08
CA ALA A 13 5.18 -20.29 -4.36
C ALA A 13 3.94 -19.44 -4.07
N ALA A 14 3.13 -19.85 -3.08
CA ALA A 14 1.94 -19.09 -2.69
C ALA A 14 1.53 -19.27 -1.21
N THR A 15 2.44 -19.67 -0.32
CA THR A 15 2.07 -19.99 1.08
C THR A 15 2.85 -19.24 2.15
N ALA A 16 3.80 -18.37 1.81
CA ALA A 16 4.60 -17.66 2.81
C ALA A 16 3.95 -16.36 3.35
N GLY A 17 3.03 -15.72 2.62
CA GLY A 17 2.45 -14.41 3.00
C GLY A 17 1.23 -14.46 3.92
N ARG A 18 0.72 -15.65 4.26
CA ARG A 18 -0.55 -15.80 5.00
C ARG A 18 -0.42 -15.69 6.52
N ALA A 19 0.78 -15.72 7.09
CA ALA A 19 0.96 -15.82 8.54
C ALA A 19 0.76 -14.50 9.29
N VAL A 20 1.05 -13.35 8.67
CA VAL A 20 0.89 -12.03 9.32
C VAL A 20 -0.57 -11.57 9.31
N CYS A 21 -1.32 -11.94 8.26
CA CYS A 21 -2.73 -11.60 8.10
C CYS A 21 -3.71 -12.57 8.79
N ALA A 22 -3.21 -13.53 9.57
CA ALA A 22 -4.02 -14.54 10.25
C ALA A 22 -4.20 -14.21 11.73
N ALA A 23 -4.97 -13.16 12.04
CA ALA A 23 -5.56 -12.97 13.37
C ALA A 23 -6.79 -12.04 13.33
N GLY A 24 -7.71 -12.25 12.38
CA GLY A 24 -9.00 -11.57 12.39
C GLY A 24 -9.79 -11.92 13.67
N SER A 25 -9.85 -10.98 14.61
CA SER A 25 -10.94 -10.93 15.58
C SER A 25 -12.16 -10.34 14.87
N PRO A 26 -13.34 -10.98 14.92
CA PRO A 26 -14.52 -10.44 14.27
C PRO A 26 -14.94 -9.14 14.96
N ALA A 27 -14.77 -8.01 14.27
CA ALA A 27 -15.39 -6.75 14.67
C ALA A 27 -16.90 -6.97 14.74
N GLY A 28 -17.44 -6.84 15.96
CA GLY A 28 -18.85 -7.05 16.26
C GLY A 28 -19.75 -6.19 15.39
N GLY A 29 -20.71 -6.84 14.74
CA GLY A 29 -21.75 -6.18 13.97
C GLY A 29 -22.58 -5.23 14.83
N ALA A 30 -22.50 -3.93 14.52
CA ALA A 30 -23.50 -2.96 14.92
C ALA A 30 -24.59 -2.91 13.84
N THR A 31 -25.58 -3.80 13.96
CA THR A 31 -26.86 -3.68 13.26
C THR A 31 -27.55 -2.37 13.67
N ARG A 32 -27.63 -1.39 12.77
CA ARG A 32 -28.52 -0.23 12.91
C ARG A 32 -29.89 -0.57 12.30
N PRO A 33 -31.01 -0.37 13.02
CA PRO A 33 -32.34 -0.53 12.45
C PRO A 33 -32.65 0.60 11.46
N SER A 34 -33.02 0.23 10.24
CA SER A 34 -33.66 1.11 9.25
C SER A 34 -35.15 1.20 9.55
N THR A 35 -35.61 2.38 9.99
CA THR A 35 -37.02 2.80 9.83
C THR A 35 -37.12 4.32 9.96
N ALA A 36 -37.33 5.01 8.85
CA ALA A 36 -38.21 6.18 8.78
C ALA A 36 -38.48 6.51 7.30
N THR A 37 -39.74 6.38 6.92
CA THR A 37 -40.30 6.58 5.58
C THR A 37 -41.00 7.95 5.50
N LEU A 38 -40.98 8.55 4.29
CA LEU A 38 -41.88 9.57 3.69
C LEU A 38 -41.55 11.07 3.88
N PRO A 39 -41.99 11.98 2.98
CA PRO A 39 -42.39 11.80 1.57
C PRO A 39 -41.72 12.78 0.56
N THR A 40 -41.79 12.39 -0.70
CA THR A 40 -41.66 13.18 -1.92
C THR A 40 -42.54 14.45 -1.88
N MET A 41 -41.99 15.61 -2.27
CA MET A 41 -42.64 16.71 -3.05
C MET A 41 -41.93 18.05 -2.81
N LEU A 42 -40.91 18.40 -3.62
CA LEU A 42 -40.80 19.72 -4.26
C LEU A 42 -39.69 19.72 -5.33
N GLN A 43 -39.99 19.17 -6.51
CA GLN A 43 -39.24 19.48 -7.72
C GLN A 43 -39.59 20.90 -8.17
N ARG A 44 -38.69 21.86 -7.93
CA ARG A 44 -38.57 23.06 -8.76
C ARG A 44 -37.26 22.99 -9.54
N ARG A 45 -37.43 22.68 -10.83
CA ARG A 45 -36.44 22.85 -11.88
C ARG A 45 -35.98 24.31 -11.95
N ARG A 46 -34.67 24.51 -12.12
CA ARG A 46 -33.93 25.60 -12.81
C ARG A 46 -32.69 26.00 -12.01
N SER A 47 -31.54 25.40 -12.31
CA SER A 47 -30.36 26.16 -12.75
C SER A 47 -29.23 25.21 -13.12
N ASP A 48 -29.28 24.81 -14.39
CA ASP A 48 -28.40 23.90 -15.10
C ASP A 48 -27.06 24.58 -15.51
N ARG A 49 -26.41 25.28 -14.57
CA ARG A 49 -25.18 26.01 -14.91
C ARG A 49 -24.37 26.44 -13.69
N HIS A 50 -23.74 25.51 -12.94
CA HIS A 50 -22.48 25.76 -12.19
C HIS A 50 -21.88 24.60 -11.37
N LEU A 51 -22.27 23.32 -11.53
CA LEU A 51 -21.41 22.23 -11.03
C LEU A 51 -20.35 21.89 -12.08
N GLN A 52 -19.45 22.85 -12.27
CA GLN A 52 -18.12 22.56 -12.77
C GLN A 52 -17.51 21.51 -11.84
N SER A 53 -17.14 20.41 -12.48
CA SER A 53 -16.37 19.30 -11.97
C SER A 53 -15.03 19.79 -11.41
N VAL A 54 -15.04 20.38 -10.21
CA VAL A 54 -13.87 20.40 -9.34
C VAL A 54 -13.74 19.02 -8.71
N ALA A 55 -13.43 18.02 -9.55
CA ALA A 55 -12.71 16.83 -9.12
C ALA A 55 -11.24 17.23 -8.86
N GLY A 56 -11.06 18.24 -8.00
CA GLY A 56 -9.81 18.91 -7.74
C GLY A 56 -9.85 19.48 -6.34
N ASP A 57 -8.93 18.98 -5.51
CA ASP A 57 -8.39 19.68 -4.35
C ASP A 57 -9.35 20.05 -3.21
N MET A 58 -9.92 19.03 -2.55
CA MET A 58 -9.97 19.07 -1.09
C MET A 58 -8.93 18.06 -0.58
N PRO A 59 -7.95 18.47 0.24
CA PRO A 59 -7.20 17.51 1.01
C PRO A 59 -8.13 17.03 2.11
N LEU A 60 -9.02 16.10 1.76
CA LEU A 60 -9.38 15.05 2.72
C LEU A 60 -8.03 14.57 3.27
N VAL A 61 -7.89 14.43 4.59
CA VAL A 61 -6.68 13.84 5.20
C VAL A 61 -6.65 12.38 4.78
N VAL A 62 -6.26 12.16 3.53
CA VAL A 62 -6.01 10.90 2.88
C VAL A 62 -4.61 10.56 3.33
N GLY A 63 -4.50 9.51 4.13
CA GLY A 63 -3.22 8.97 4.50
C GLY A 63 -2.45 8.48 3.27
N PRO A 64 -1.19 8.08 3.43
CA PRO A 64 -0.55 7.29 2.39
C PRO A 64 -1.40 6.02 2.15
N PRO A 65 -1.58 5.59 0.89
CA PRO A 65 -2.31 4.37 0.60
C PRO A 65 -1.62 3.18 1.24
N ILE A 66 -2.44 2.31 1.84
CA ILE A 66 -1.97 1.13 2.56
C ILE A 66 -2.60 -0.14 2.01
N CYS A 67 -1.86 -1.24 2.07
CA CYS A 67 -2.32 -2.57 1.71
C CYS A 67 -2.94 -3.26 2.93
N GLY A 68 -4.22 -3.60 2.80
CA GLY A 68 -4.94 -4.41 3.78
C GLY A 68 -4.79 -5.90 3.51
N CYS A 69 -4.96 -6.70 4.56
CA CYS A 69 -5.00 -8.16 4.48
C CYS A 69 -6.19 -8.71 3.69
N ASP A 70 -7.18 -7.86 3.35
CA ASP A 70 -8.26 -8.17 2.42
C ASP A 70 -7.83 -8.07 0.95
N GLY A 71 -6.56 -7.77 0.69
CA GLY A 71 -5.98 -7.62 -0.65
C GLY A 71 -6.33 -6.30 -1.32
N LYS A 72 -6.92 -5.34 -0.59
CA LYS A 72 -7.31 -4.03 -1.12
C LYS A 72 -6.40 -2.93 -0.62
N VAL A 73 -6.30 -1.89 -1.44
CA VAL A 73 -5.63 -0.64 -1.05
C VAL A 73 -6.64 0.28 -0.39
N HIS A 74 -6.37 0.67 0.84
CA HIS A 74 -7.15 1.65 1.60
C HIS A 74 -6.47 3.01 1.52
N THR A 75 -7.24 4.10 1.60
CA THR A 75 -6.77 5.48 1.53
C THR A 75 -5.99 5.93 2.76
N GLY A 76 -5.88 5.07 3.77
CA GLY A 76 -5.02 5.26 4.93
C GLY A 76 -5.32 4.26 6.03
N MET A 77 -4.44 4.22 7.04
CA MET A 77 -4.60 3.32 8.21
C MET A 77 -5.96 3.49 8.88
N CYS A 78 -6.44 4.73 9.05
CA CYS A 78 -7.72 4.98 9.71
C CYS A 78 -8.91 4.33 8.98
N GLU A 79 -8.89 4.30 7.64
CA GLU A 79 -9.95 3.66 6.85
C GLU A 79 -9.89 2.14 6.99
N ALA A 80 -8.70 1.54 6.87
CA ALA A 80 -8.56 0.08 7.07
C ALA A 80 -9.01 -0.34 8.47
N TYR A 81 -8.64 0.42 9.52
CA TYR A 81 -9.11 0.16 10.88
C TYR A 81 -10.62 0.34 11.04
N HIS A 82 -11.20 1.37 10.41
CA HIS A 82 -12.66 1.56 10.39
C HIS A 82 -13.37 0.36 9.76
N ASP A 83 -12.78 -0.20 8.70
CA ASP A 83 -13.31 -1.35 7.98
C ASP A 83 -12.97 -2.70 8.67
N GLY A 84 -12.23 -2.67 9.78
CA GLY A 84 -11.83 -3.86 10.54
C GLY A 84 -10.81 -4.73 9.81
N VAL A 85 -9.99 -4.13 8.95
CA VAL A 85 -8.98 -4.80 8.14
C VAL A 85 -7.58 -4.53 8.72
N ASP A 86 -6.84 -5.62 9.01
CA ASP A 86 -5.44 -5.54 9.40
C ASP A 86 -4.52 -5.21 8.23
N LEU A 87 -3.31 -4.72 8.53
CA LEU A 87 -2.33 -4.30 7.53
C LEU A 87 -1.48 -5.48 7.04
N ASP A 88 -1.33 -5.61 5.72
CA ASP A 88 -0.47 -6.62 5.13
C ASP A 88 0.97 -6.10 4.99
N ALA A 89 1.82 -6.45 5.94
CA ALA A 89 3.24 -6.08 5.93
C ALA A 89 4.03 -6.65 4.73
N HIS A 90 3.48 -7.61 3.97
CA HIS A 90 4.09 -8.10 2.75
C HIS A 90 3.73 -7.27 1.51
N GLY A 91 2.73 -6.38 1.60
CA GLY A 91 2.32 -5.51 0.51
C GLY A 91 1.80 -6.27 -0.70
N THR A 92 1.00 -7.32 -0.51
CA THR A 92 0.51 -8.18 -1.61
C THR A 92 -0.56 -7.55 -2.49
N CYS A 93 -0.99 -6.33 -2.18
CA CYS A 93 -1.97 -5.58 -2.95
C CYS A 93 -1.40 -5.05 -4.27
N ASP A 94 -2.31 -4.76 -5.22
CA ASP A 94 -1.95 -4.11 -6.47
C ASP A 94 -1.36 -2.71 -6.22
N LEU A 95 -0.26 -2.41 -6.89
CA LEU A 95 0.37 -1.11 -6.85
C LEU A 95 -0.38 -0.12 -7.74
N LEU A 96 -0.67 1.05 -7.17
CA LEU A 96 -1.17 2.17 -7.97
C LEU A 96 -0.07 2.64 -8.93
N ALA A 97 -0.47 3.16 -10.09
CA ALA A 97 0.47 3.68 -11.07
C ALA A 97 1.37 4.77 -10.45
N GLY A 98 2.68 4.64 -10.65
CA GLY A 98 3.66 5.56 -10.08
C GLY A 98 3.97 5.33 -8.61
N ARG A 99 3.58 4.19 -8.02
CA ARG A 99 3.92 3.81 -6.65
C ARG A 99 4.79 2.56 -6.57
N LEU A 100 5.51 2.43 -5.46
CA LEU A 100 6.31 1.26 -5.10
C LEU A 100 5.81 0.62 -3.80
N ALA A 101 5.95 -0.70 -3.68
CA ALA A 101 5.61 -1.44 -2.47
C ALA A 101 6.63 -1.16 -1.35
N CYS A 102 6.16 -0.75 -0.18
CA CYS A 102 6.99 -0.57 1.01
C CYS A 102 6.29 -1.15 2.24
N GLY A 103 6.39 -2.47 2.37
CA GLY A 103 5.61 -3.23 3.35
C GLY A 103 4.12 -3.05 3.10
N TYR A 104 3.37 -2.67 4.13
CA TYR A 104 1.95 -2.33 4.00
C TYR A 104 1.68 -0.95 3.41
N THR A 105 2.69 -0.12 3.10
CA THR A 105 2.50 1.22 2.51
C THR A 105 2.89 1.23 1.03
N GLN A 106 2.37 2.20 0.26
CA GLN A 106 2.84 2.46 -1.10
C GLN A 106 3.44 3.87 -1.23
N CYS A 107 4.76 3.92 -1.42
CA CYS A 107 5.51 5.17 -1.58
C CYS A 107 5.45 5.67 -3.03
N ASP A 108 5.66 6.98 -3.21
CA ASP A 108 5.72 7.59 -4.55
C ASP A 108 7.03 7.24 -5.26
N LEU A 109 6.95 6.66 -6.46
CA LEU A 109 8.13 6.17 -7.21
C LEU A 109 9.03 7.32 -7.70
N ALA A 110 8.47 8.51 -7.92
CA ALA A 110 9.20 9.65 -8.48
C ALA A 110 9.98 10.42 -7.41
N SER A 111 9.51 10.42 -6.16
CA SER A 111 10.01 11.29 -5.11
C SER A 111 10.45 10.57 -3.83
N GLN A 112 10.15 9.27 -3.68
CA GLN A 112 10.41 8.51 -2.46
C GLN A 112 11.10 7.16 -2.71
N TYR A 113 11.72 6.64 -1.66
CA TYR A 113 12.25 5.29 -1.58
C TYR A 113 11.73 4.60 -0.31
N CYS A 114 11.72 3.28 -0.30
CA CYS A 114 11.34 2.50 0.87
C CYS A 114 12.53 2.32 1.81
N GLN A 115 12.40 2.71 3.08
CA GLN A 115 13.32 2.33 4.13
C GLN A 115 12.71 1.20 4.95
N ARG A 116 13.39 0.04 4.98
CA ARG A 116 13.04 -1.10 5.83
C ARG A 116 14.01 -1.18 6.99
N GLU A 117 13.50 -1.20 8.21
CA GLU A 117 14.27 -1.40 9.44
C GLU A 117 13.81 -2.70 10.10
N PRO A 118 14.54 -3.81 9.91
CA PRO A 118 14.19 -5.09 10.52
C PRO A 118 14.25 -4.98 12.03
N GLN A 119 13.22 -5.48 12.71
CA GLN A 119 13.14 -5.44 14.16
C GLN A 119 13.44 -6.83 14.75
N PRO A 120 14.34 -6.94 15.75
CA PRO A 120 14.58 -8.20 16.41
C PRO A 120 13.35 -8.59 17.25
N GLY A 121 12.73 -9.72 16.92
CA GLY A 121 11.58 -10.23 17.67
C GLY A 121 10.24 -9.53 17.38
N GLY A 122 10.17 -8.74 16.31
CA GLY A 122 8.94 -8.05 15.89
C GLY A 122 8.82 -7.94 14.36
N PRO A 123 7.71 -7.37 13.85
CA PRO A 123 7.58 -7.05 12.44
C PRO A 123 8.58 -5.95 12.04
N ASP A 124 9.04 -5.99 10.79
CA ASP A 124 9.89 -4.93 10.26
C ASP A 124 9.14 -3.59 10.23
N ALA A 125 9.87 -2.50 10.46
CA ALA A 125 9.35 -1.16 10.24
C ALA A 125 9.60 -0.73 8.78
N PHE A 126 8.60 -0.10 8.17
CA PHE A 126 8.66 0.40 6.80
C PHE A 126 8.30 1.88 6.78
N THR A 127 9.14 2.69 6.16
CA THR A 127 8.98 4.15 6.09
C THR A 127 9.27 4.65 4.69
N CYS A 128 8.36 5.44 4.13
CA CYS A 128 8.60 6.16 2.88
C CYS A 128 9.50 7.37 3.14
N MET A 129 10.70 7.35 2.57
CA MET A 129 11.69 8.42 2.74
C MET A 129 11.85 9.21 1.44
N PRO A 130 12.06 10.53 1.51
CA PRO A 130 12.22 11.35 0.32
C PRO A 130 13.57 11.07 -0.36
N LEU A 131 13.59 10.96 -1.69
CA LEU A 131 14.80 10.82 -2.51
C LEU A 131 15.71 12.05 -2.46
N GLY A 132 15.16 13.23 -2.09
CA GLY A 132 15.90 14.49 -2.04
C GLY A 132 16.52 14.82 -3.39
N SER A 133 17.85 14.99 -3.42
CA SER A 133 18.61 15.28 -4.64
C SER A 133 18.69 14.11 -5.64
N CYS A 134 18.30 12.89 -5.23
CA CYS A 134 18.32 11.70 -6.08
C CYS A 134 17.06 11.53 -6.94
N SER A 135 16.09 12.45 -6.89
CA SER A 135 14.81 12.34 -7.61
C SER A 135 14.93 12.34 -9.14
N ALA A 136 15.96 13.00 -9.70
CA ALA A 136 16.16 13.03 -11.16
C ALA A 136 16.56 11.67 -11.75
N THR A 137 17.32 10.88 -11.00
CA THR A 137 17.76 9.53 -11.37
C THR A 137 17.84 8.65 -10.13
N PRO A 138 16.69 8.10 -9.68
CA PRO A 138 16.65 7.25 -8.51
C PRO A 138 17.41 5.97 -8.81
N THR A 139 18.62 5.86 -8.27
CA THR A 139 19.46 4.67 -8.35
C THR A 139 20.09 4.37 -7.00
N CYS A 140 20.38 3.10 -6.73
CA CYS A 140 21.12 2.73 -5.52
C CYS A 140 22.51 3.39 -5.45
N THR A 141 23.11 3.73 -6.58
CA THR A 141 24.35 4.50 -6.63
C THR A 141 24.17 5.89 -6.01
N CYS A 142 23.05 6.56 -6.28
CA CYS A 142 22.76 7.86 -5.69
C CYS A 142 22.46 7.75 -4.19
N LEU A 143 21.73 6.72 -3.78
CA LEU A 143 21.35 6.50 -2.38
C LEU A 143 22.49 5.94 -1.51
N LYS A 144 23.68 5.68 -2.08
CA LYS A 144 24.83 5.16 -1.36
C LYS A 144 25.30 6.08 -0.21
N SER A 145 25.01 7.38 -0.30
CA SER A 145 25.31 8.37 0.75
C SER A 145 24.27 8.44 1.87
N GLN A 146 23.10 7.83 1.68
CA GLN A 146 22.07 7.76 2.72
C GLN A 146 22.48 6.79 3.84
N PRO A 147 21.97 6.98 5.06
CA PRO A 147 22.08 5.96 6.09
C PRO A 147 21.55 4.63 5.50
N CYS A 148 22.39 3.59 5.57
CA CYS A 148 22.11 2.25 5.03
C CYS A 148 22.13 2.11 3.50
N GLY A 149 22.70 3.09 2.77
CA GLY A 149 22.83 3.04 1.31
C GLY A 149 23.60 1.84 0.76
N SER A 150 24.40 1.15 1.60
CA SER A 150 25.10 -0.09 1.25
C SER A 150 24.17 -1.28 1.01
N SER A 151 22.93 -1.23 1.51
CA SER A 151 21.94 -2.31 1.46
C SER A 151 20.74 -1.94 0.58
N CYS A 152 20.97 -1.12 -0.45
CA CYS A 152 19.94 -0.73 -1.40
C CYS A 152 19.69 -1.85 -2.42
N MET A 153 18.42 -2.12 -2.69
CA MET A 153 17.94 -3.02 -3.74
C MET A 153 16.87 -2.33 -4.59
N GLY A 154 16.70 -2.82 -5.82
CA GLY A 154 15.70 -2.33 -6.77
C GLY A 154 16.27 -1.38 -7.83
N ASP A 155 15.37 -0.73 -8.55
CA ASP A 155 15.68 0.19 -9.65
C ASP A 155 14.59 1.27 -9.79
N SER A 156 14.79 2.22 -10.71
CA SER A 156 13.86 3.33 -10.92
C SER A 156 12.48 2.91 -11.45
N LYS A 157 12.30 1.68 -11.94
CA LYS A 157 11.02 1.17 -12.47
C LYS A 157 10.22 0.43 -11.40
N VAL A 158 10.88 -0.36 -10.56
CA VAL A 158 10.21 -1.14 -9.49
C VAL A 158 10.21 -0.42 -8.14
N GLY A 159 11.07 0.58 -7.97
CA GLY A 159 11.29 1.30 -6.72
C GLY A 159 12.58 0.89 -6.05
N LEU A 160 13.08 1.76 -5.16
CA LEU A 160 14.29 1.54 -4.39
C LEU A 160 13.94 1.22 -2.95
N THR A 161 14.59 0.21 -2.40
CA THR A 161 14.44 -0.21 -1.00
C THR A 161 15.79 -0.26 -0.31
N LEU A 162 15.93 0.46 0.80
CA LEU A 162 17.11 0.43 1.66
C LEU A 162 16.80 -0.39 2.90
N THR A 163 17.58 -1.44 3.16
CA THR A 163 17.47 -2.20 4.41
C THR A 163 18.48 -1.68 5.42
N CYS A 164 17.99 -1.01 6.45
CA CYS A 164 18.79 -0.53 7.57
C CYS A 164 19.04 -1.62 8.60
N PRO A 165 20.26 -1.75 9.15
CA PRO A 165 20.48 -2.60 10.30
C PRO A 165 19.65 -2.08 11.50
N PRO A 166 19.18 -2.97 12.39
CA PRO A 166 18.49 -2.56 13.61
C PRO A 166 19.40 -1.69 14.47
N LYS A 167 18.84 -0.64 15.07
CA LYS A 167 19.52 0.16 16.09
C LYS A 167 19.53 -0.63 17.40
N LEU A 168 20.72 -1.05 17.82
CA LEU A 168 20.96 -1.70 19.12
C LEU A 168 20.98 -0.68 20.26
#